data_AF-A0A2A3APH7-F1
#
_entry.id   AF-A0A2A3APH7-F1
#
_cell.length_a   1.000
_cell.length_b   1.000
_cell.length_c   1.000
_cell.angle_alpha   90.00
_cell.angle_beta   90.00
_cell.angle_gamma   90.00
#
_symmetry.space_group_name_H-M   'P 1'
#
loop_
_entity.id
_entity.type
_entity.pdbx_description
1 polymer ?
#
loop_
_entity_poly.entity_id
_entity_poly.type
_entity_poly.pdbx_seq_one_letter_code
_entity_poly.pdbx_strand_id
1 'polypeptide(L)' 'MKPDTSQWRDPQAYAFIKGAAADEIAWEFLRRNPLYQRDFATSRSAKAMRALRKRWGLQFRRPA' A
#
# COMPACT_ATOMS: atom_id res chain seq x y z
N MET A 1 10.86 9.30 -0.09
CA MET A 1 10.04 10.49 0.21
C MET A 1 9.80 10.52 1.71
N LYS A 2 10.25 11.55 2.43
CA LYS A 2 9.84 11.74 3.83
C LYS A 2 8.36 12.13 3.81
N PRO A 3 7.47 11.44 4.54
CA PRO A 3 6.09 11.88 4.65
C PRO A 3 6.07 13.23 5.39
N ASP A 4 5.23 14.16 4.93
CA ASP A 4 4.93 15.36 5.69
C ASP A 4 4.14 14.95 6.94
N THR A 5 4.72 15.21 8.11
CA THR A 5 4.13 14.88 9.42
C THR A 5 3.69 16.13 10.17
N SER A 6 3.67 17.31 9.55
CA SER A 6 3.28 18.57 10.19
C SER A 6 1.87 18.51 10.80
N GLN A 7 0.98 17.72 10.20
CA GLN A 7 -0.42 17.57 10.60
C GLN A 7 -0.68 16.38 11.54
N TRP A 8 0.34 15.78 12.16
CA TRP A 8 0.15 14.54 12.94
C TRP A 8 -0.81 14.67 14.14
N ARG A 9 -1.03 15.89 14.64
CA ARG A 9 -1.99 16.18 15.72
C ARG A 9 -3.39 16.55 15.21
N ASP A 10 -3.58 16.78 13.91
CA ASP A 10 -4.88 17.13 13.34
C ASP A 10 -5.73 15.86 13.17
N PRO A 11 -6.85 15.72 13.91
CA PRO A 11 -7.74 14.57 13.76
C PRO A 11 -8.33 14.45 12.35
N GLN A 12 -8.50 15.57 11.62
CA GLN A 12 -9.03 15.54 10.26
C GLN A 12 -8.07 14.92 9.26
N ALA A 13 -6.76 14.99 9.51
CA ALA A 13 -5.76 14.28 8.70
C ALA A 13 -5.96 12.75 8.72
N TYR A 14 -6.69 12.22 9.71
CA TYR A 14 -7.00 10.80 9.87
C TYR A 14 -8.49 10.48 9.71
N ALA A 15 -9.31 11.42 9.22
CA ALA A 15 -10.74 11.19 9.05
C ALA A 15 -11.03 9.97 8.17
N PHE A 16 -10.19 9.71 7.16
CA PHE A 16 -10.28 8.54 6.28
C PHE A 16 -10.12 7.20 7.01
N ILE A 17 -9.48 7.18 8.19
CA ILE A 17 -9.35 5.96 9.00
C ILE A 17 -10.69 5.61 9.66
N LYS A 18 -11.52 6.61 9.96
CA LYS A 18 -12.85 6.35 10.52
C LYS A 18 -13.72 5.67 9.46
N GLY A 19 -14.05 4.42 9.72
CA GLY A 19 -14.86 3.60 8.81
C GLY A 19 -14.05 2.80 7.78
N ALA A 20 -12.73 2.96 7.75
CA ALA A 20 -11.88 2.12 6.92
C ALA A 20 -11.83 0.70 7.46
N ALA A 21 -11.98 -0.27 6.56
CA ALA A 21 -11.75 -1.66 6.87
C ALA A 21 -10.24 -1.94 7.08
N ALA A 22 -9.93 -3.02 7.80
CA ALA A 22 -8.54 -3.35 8.15
C ALA A 22 -7.66 -3.56 6.91
N ASP A 23 -8.22 -4.09 5.82
CA ASP A 23 -7.54 -4.29 4.55
C ASP A 23 -7.27 -2.97 3.82
N GLU A 24 -8.14 -1.97 3.93
CA GLU A 24 -7.90 -0.62 3.40
C GLU A 24 -6.73 0.05 4.10
N ILE A 25 -6.66 -0.06 5.44
CA ILE A 25 -5.52 0.45 6.21
C ILE A 25 -4.24 -0.30 5.85
N ALA A 26 -4.27 -1.64 5.83
CA ALA A 26 -3.11 -2.45 5.43
C ALA A 26 -2.63 -2.09 4.02
N TRP A 27 -3.54 -1.81 3.10
CA TRP A 27 -3.24 -1.37 1.75
C TRP A 27 -2.51 -0.01 1.70
N GLU A 28 -2.93 0.96 2.51
CA GLU A 28 -2.27 2.26 2.60
C GLU A 28 -0.81 2.16 3.06
N PHE A 29 -0.52 1.31 4.04
CA PHE A 29 0.86 1.03 4.48
C PHE A 29 1.67 0.35 3.37
N LEU A 30 1.09 -0.67 2.74
CA LEU A 30 1.79 -1.46 1.74
C LEU A 30 2.13 -0.65 0.49
N ARG A 31 1.17 0.13 -0.05
CA ARG A 31 1.39 0.91 -1.27
C ARG A 31 2.47 2.00 -1.12
N ARG A 32 2.73 2.44 0.12
CA ARG A 32 3.78 3.44 0.46
C ARG A 32 5.14 2.78 0.78
N ASN A 33 5.20 1.46 0.91
CA ASN A 33 6.44 0.74 1.22
C ASN A 33 7.37 0.69 -0.03
N PRO A 34 8.60 1.21 0.05
CA PRO A 34 9.50 1.28 -1.11
C PRO A 34 9.96 -0.10 -1.61
N LEU A 35 10.09 -1.09 -0.73
CA LEU A 35 10.44 -2.46 -1.12
C LEU A 35 9.29 -3.09 -1.90
N TYR A 36 8.07 -2.89 -1.44
CA TYR A 36 6.89 -3.36 -2.14
C TYR A 36 6.74 -2.72 -3.53
N GLN A 37 6.92 -1.39 -3.62
CA GLN A 37 6.88 -0.68 -4.90
C GLN A 37 7.92 -1.22 -5.89
N ARG A 38 9.15 -1.46 -5.44
CA ARG A 38 10.23 -2.05 -6.25
C ARG A 38 9.89 -3.48 -6.70
N ASP A 39 9.42 -4.31 -5.78
CA ASP A 39 9.08 -5.70 -6.07
C ASP A 39 7.90 -5.78 -7.05
N PHE A 40 6.90 -4.91 -6.92
CA PHE A 40 5.79 -4.80 -7.85
C PHE A 40 6.26 -4.35 -9.24
N ALA A 41 7.08 -3.29 -9.32
CA ALA A 41 7.57 -2.74 -10.59
C ALA A 41 8.41 -3.74 -11.41
N THR A 42 9.12 -4.64 -10.73
CA THR A 42 9.94 -5.69 -11.35
C THR A 42 9.15 -6.96 -11.68
N SER A 43 7.94 -7.13 -11.11
CA SER A 43 7.12 -8.33 -11.28
C SER A 43 6.28 -8.29 -12.57
N ARG A 44 6.91 -8.51 -13.72
CA ARG A 44 6.27 -8.40 -15.05
C ARG A 44 5.52 -9.66 -15.51
N SER A 45 5.84 -10.83 -14.96
CA SER A 45 5.23 -12.11 -15.37
C SER A 45 4.15 -12.58 -14.39
N ALA A 46 3.28 -13.49 -14.85
CA ALA A 46 2.28 -14.13 -13.99
C ALA A 46 2.92 -14.91 -12.82
N LYS A 47 4.09 -15.53 -13.05
CA LYS A 47 4.86 -16.21 -12.00
C LYS A 47 5.39 -15.21 -10.96
N ALA A 48 5.95 -14.09 -11.41
CA ALA A 48 6.44 -13.04 -10.50
C ALA A 48 5.29 -12.40 -9.69
N MET A 49 4.15 -12.14 -10.33
CA MET A 49 2.94 -11.65 -9.66
C MET A 49 2.38 -12.64 -8.63
N ARG A 50 2.46 -13.95 -8.86
CA ARG A 50 2.12 -14.96 -7.85
C ARG A 50 3.08 -14.94 -6.66
N ALA A 51 4.38 -14.82 -6.92
CA ALA A 51 5.39 -14.71 -5.86
C ALA A 51 5.22 -13.42 -5.03
N LEU A 52 4.91 -12.29 -5.69
CA LEU A 52 4.60 -11.03 -5.02
C LEU A 52 3.40 -11.18 -4.07
N ARG A 53 2.28 -11.75 -4.55
CA ARG A 53 1.10 -12.00 -3.72
C ARG A 53 1.41 -12.91 -2.53
N LYS A 54 2.19 -13.98 -2.72
CA LYS A 54 2.57 -14.88 -1.63
C LYS A 54 3.39 -14.17 -0.55
N ARG A 55 4.26 -13.24 -0.94
CA ARG A 55 5.11 -12.49 -0.01
C ARG A 55 4.37 -11.37 0.72
N TRP A 56 3.53 -10.64 0.01
CA TRP A 56 2.96 -9.37 0.51
C TRP A 56 1.46 -9.43 0.81
N GLY A 57 0.75 -10.47 0.39
CA GLY A 57 -0.70 -10.66 0.60
C GLY A 57 -1.58 -9.78 -0.30
N LEU A 58 -1.22 -8.52 -0.51
CA LEU A 58 -1.98 -7.55 -1.31
C LEU A 58 -1.17 -7.09 -2.55
N GLN A 59 -1.88 -6.70 -3.62
CA GLN A 59 -1.29 -6.21 -4.86
C GLN A 59 -1.90 -4.87 -5.32
N PHE A 60 -1.17 -4.03 -6.04
CA PHE A 60 -1.77 -2.85 -6.67
C PHE A 60 -2.94 -3.28 -7.55
N ARG A 61 -4.06 -2.57 -7.42
CA ARG A 61 -5.18 -2.70 -8.34
C ARG A 61 -4.66 -2.27 -9.71
N ARG A 62 -4.70 -3.19 -10.68
CA ARG A 62 -4.46 -2.79 -12.07
C ARG A 62 -5.69 -2.01 -12.54
N PRO A 63 -5.52 -0.92 -13.30
CA PRO A 63 -6.64 -0.35 -14.03
C PRO A 63 -7.27 -1.45 -14.89
N ALA A 64 -8.60 -1.46 -14.96
CA ALA A 64 -9.36 -2.34 -15.84
C ALA A 64 -9.13 -1.95 -17.30
#